data_AF-A0A7J4JBG9-F1
#
_entry.id   AF-A0A7J4JBG9-F1
#
_cell.length_a   1.000
_cell.length_b   1.000
_cell.length_c   1.000
_cell.angle_alpha   90.00
_cell.angle_beta   90.00
_cell.angle_gamma   90.00
#
_symmetry.space_group_name_H-M   'P 1'
#
loop_
_entity.id
_entity.type
_entity.pdbx_description
1 polymer ?
#
loop_
_entity_poly.entity_id
_entity_poly.type
_entity_poly.pdbx_seq_one_letter_code
_entity_poly.pdbx_strand_id
1 'polypeptide(L)'
;MKKSVISKEQKVVLSKTYGWIILIGLIILDAFLDIIFAEGKGLESNILKPIADLFGISNPLFLTPLIIIIFYFGVKGGAWLIRKADKLENKSEELVLTTLVIVYGILVLWLISVYLFNFTLIKNHYYLIPILIIIGIAYSWWAEKKLKIKN
;
A
#
# COMPACT_ATOMS: atom_id res chain seq x y z
N MET A 1 -16.85 19.92 38.49
CA MET A 1 -16.82 19.65 37.03
C MET A 1 -15.86 18.50 36.75
N LYS A 2 -16.36 17.29 36.49
CA LYS A 2 -15.51 16.17 36.04
C LYS A 2 -15.13 16.43 34.58
N LYS A 3 -13.86 16.64 34.29
CA LYS A 3 -13.33 16.57 32.91
C LYS A 3 -13.64 15.17 32.39
N SER A 4 -14.60 15.05 31.47
CA SER A 4 -14.75 13.86 30.67
C SER A 4 -13.49 13.70 29.83
N VAL A 5 -12.59 12.82 30.27
CA VAL A 5 -11.53 12.32 29.41
C VAL A 5 -12.24 11.51 28.34
N ILE A 6 -12.59 12.17 27.23
CA ILE A 6 -12.96 11.48 26.00
C ILE A 6 -11.71 10.70 25.62
N SER A 7 -11.66 9.43 26.00
CA SER A 7 -10.69 8.50 25.46
C SER A 7 -10.94 8.47 23.96
N LYS A 8 -10.19 9.26 23.19
CA LYS A 8 -10.06 9.05 21.74
C LYS A 8 -9.60 7.61 21.62
N GLU A 9 -10.52 6.70 21.29
CA GLU A 9 -10.14 5.35 20.94
C GLU A 9 -9.12 5.47 19.83
N GLN A 10 -7.85 5.18 20.14
CA GLN A 10 -6.81 5.15 19.12
C GLN A 10 -7.25 4.12 18.09
N LYS A 11 -7.64 4.62 16.91
CA LYS A 11 -7.92 3.80 15.74
C LYS A 11 -6.57 3.29 15.26
N VAL A 12 -6.31 2.01 15.53
CA VAL A 12 -5.05 1.32 15.22
C VAL A 12 -4.92 1.08 13.71
N VAL A 13 -6.04 1.02 12.99
CA VAL A 13 -6.10 0.80 11.54
C VAL A 13 -6.99 1.85 10.90
N LEU A 14 -6.73 2.17 9.62
CA LEU A 14 -7.57 3.04 8.83
C LEU A 14 -8.96 2.43 8.66
N SER A 15 -9.98 3.27 8.50
CA SER A 15 -11.26 2.74 8.03
C SER A 15 -11.10 2.23 6.60
N LYS A 16 -11.89 1.22 6.24
CA LYS A 16 -11.87 0.64 4.90
C LYS A 16 -12.01 1.69 3.80
N THR A 17 -12.92 2.64 3.97
CA THR A 17 -13.14 3.74 3.02
C THR A 17 -11.89 4.61 2.86
N TYR A 18 -11.30 5.09 3.97
CA TYR A 18 -10.11 5.94 3.88
C TYR A 18 -8.89 5.19 3.37
N GLY A 19 -8.72 3.91 3.76
CA GLY A 19 -7.64 3.07 3.26
C GLY A 19 -7.69 2.92 1.74
N TRP A 20 -8.87 2.70 1.16
CA TRP A 20 -9.03 2.60 -0.30
C TRP A 20 -8.79 3.94 -0.99
N ILE A 21 -9.33 5.03 -0.45
CA ILE A 21 -9.13 6.37 -1.02
C ILE A 21 -7.63 6.70 -1.07
N ILE A 22 -6.91 6.48 0.03
CA ILE A 22 -5.47 6.76 0.10
C ILE A 22 -4.71 5.84 -0.86
N LEU A 23 -5.01 4.54 -0.87
CA LEU A 23 -4.34 3.59 -1.76
C LEU A 23 -4.52 3.95 -3.23
N ILE A 24 -5.75 4.28 -3.66
CA ILE A 24 -6.02 4.73 -5.04
C ILE A 24 -5.22 5.99 -5.36
N GLY A 25 -5.20 6.96 -4.45
CA GLY A 25 -4.42 8.18 -4.61
C GLY A 25 -2.92 7.89 -4.77
N LEU A 26 -2.38 6.96 -3.99
CA LEU A 26 -0.98 6.55 -4.09
C LEU A 26 -0.70 5.85 -5.43
N ILE A 27 -1.59 4.98 -5.92
CA ILE A 27 -1.41 4.24 -7.19
C ILE A 27 -1.41 5.21 -8.37
N ILE A 28 -2.33 6.17 -8.36
CA ILE A 28 -2.39 7.22 -9.39
C ILE A 28 -1.11 8.06 -9.35
N LEU A 29 -0.65 8.43 -8.15
CA LEU A 29 0.56 9.20 -7.98
C LEU A 29 1.79 8.43 -8.47
N ASP A 30 1.91 7.14 -8.17
CA ASP A 30 2.97 6.27 -8.68
C ASP A 30 3.00 6.22 -10.21
N ALA A 31 1.84 5.96 -10.84
CA ALA A 31 1.72 5.97 -12.30
C ALA A 31 2.06 7.34 -12.92
N PHE A 32 1.70 8.43 -12.23
CA PHE A 32 2.05 9.78 -12.67
C PHE A 32 3.56 10.06 -12.57
N LEU A 33 4.19 9.62 -11.49
CA LEU A 33 5.65 9.71 -11.33
C LEU A 33 6.39 8.88 -12.38
N ASP A 34 5.88 7.70 -12.74
CA ASP A 34 6.45 6.86 -13.81
C ASP A 34 6.42 7.57 -15.17
N ILE A 35 5.33 8.26 -15.49
CA ILE A 35 5.22 9.06 -16.73
C ILE A 35 6.23 10.19 -16.75
N ILE A 36 6.36 10.94 -15.65
CA ILE A 36 7.20 12.15 -15.61
C ILE A 36 8.69 11.81 -15.56
N PHE A 37 9.07 10.84 -14.72
CA PHE A 37 10.47 10.61 -14.38
C PHE A 37 11.07 9.37 -15.03
N ALA A 38 10.25 8.41 -15.42
CA ALA A 38 10.69 7.17 -16.04
C ALA A 38 10.18 7.00 -17.48
N GLU A 39 9.54 8.04 -18.05
CA GLU A 39 9.01 8.04 -19.42
C GLU A 39 8.06 6.86 -19.72
N GLY A 40 7.38 6.34 -18.69
CA GLY A 40 6.48 5.19 -18.82
C GLY A 40 7.17 3.82 -18.90
N LYS A 41 8.46 3.72 -18.56
CA LYS A 41 9.21 2.45 -18.52
C LYS A 41 8.61 1.40 -17.58
N GLY A 42 7.74 1.78 -16.64
CA GLY A 42 6.96 0.83 -15.85
C GLY A 42 6.15 -0.16 -16.72
N LEU A 43 5.66 0.29 -17.88
CA LEU A 43 4.96 -0.54 -18.86
C LEU A 43 5.86 -1.58 -19.53
N GLU A 44 7.17 -1.34 -19.60
CA GLU A 44 8.12 -2.23 -20.26
C GLU A 44 8.53 -3.42 -19.38
N SER A 45 8.05 -3.48 -18.13
CA SER A 45 8.33 -4.60 -17.24
C SER A 45 7.82 -5.93 -17.80
N ASN A 46 8.57 -7.02 -17.57
CA ASN A 46 8.23 -8.37 -18.07
C ASN A 46 6.83 -8.86 -17.67
N ILE A 47 6.25 -8.28 -16.61
CA ILE A 47 4.93 -8.63 -16.11
C ILE A 47 3.85 -7.76 -16.75
N LEU A 48 4.08 -6.44 -16.88
CA LEU A 48 3.07 -5.50 -17.36
C LEU A 48 3.06 -5.38 -18.88
N LYS A 49 4.21 -5.55 -19.56
CA LYS A 49 4.32 -5.41 -21.02
C LYS A 49 3.37 -6.32 -21.79
N PRO A 50 3.28 -7.64 -21.52
CA PRO A 50 2.34 -8.50 -22.23
C PRO A 50 0.87 -8.09 -22.06
N ILE A 51 0.54 -7.55 -20.88
CA ILE A 51 -0.81 -7.07 -20.57
C ILE A 51 -1.07 -5.75 -21.29
N ALA A 52 -0.12 -4.82 -21.25
CA ALA A 52 -0.20 -3.54 -21.93
C ALA A 52 -0.36 -3.74 -23.44
N ASP A 53 0.42 -4.62 -24.05
CA ASP A 53 0.35 -4.96 -25.47
C ASP A 53 -1.01 -5.60 -25.83
N LEU A 54 -1.52 -6.51 -25.00
CA LEU A 54 -2.83 -7.16 -25.21
C LEU A 54 -3.99 -6.16 -25.25
N PHE A 55 -3.93 -5.11 -24.42
CA PHE A 55 -4.97 -4.09 -24.30
C PHE A 55 -4.66 -2.80 -25.08
N GLY A 56 -3.54 -2.74 -25.82
CA GLY A 56 -3.11 -1.55 -26.56
C GLY A 56 -2.84 -0.33 -25.65
N ILE A 57 -2.39 -0.55 -24.43
CA ILE A 57 -2.17 0.50 -23.44
C ILE A 57 -0.75 1.07 -23.59
N SER A 58 -0.65 2.35 -23.95
CA SER A 58 0.63 3.06 -24.09
C SER A 58 0.95 4.00 -22.93
N ASN A 59 0.00 4.23 -22.01
CA ASN A 59 0.18 5.13 -20.88
C ASN A 59 -0.09 4.38 -19.55
N PRO A 60 0.88 4.39 -18.60
CA PRO A 60 0.76 3.68 -17.32
C PRO A 60 -0.50 4.00 -16.52
N LEU A 61 -1.06 5.22 -16.64
CA LEU A 61 -2.29 5.60 -15.95
C LEU A 61 -3.48 4.73 -16.33
N PHE A 62 -3.56 4.23 -17.56
CA PHE A 62 -4.67 3.36 -17.99
C PHE A 62 -4.57 1.94 -17.43
N LEU A 63 -3.42 1.52 -16.89
CA LEU A 63 -3.31 0.28 -16.13
C LEU A 63 -3.76 0.43 -14.67
N THR A 64 -3.92 1.66 -14.16
CA THR A 64 -4.31 1.88 -12.76
C THR A 64 -5.59 1.13 -12.36
N PRO A 65 -6.66 1.02 -13.17
CA PRO A 65 -7.85 0.25 -12.78
C PRO A 65 -7.54 -1.24 -12.59
N LEU A 66 -6.70 -1.82 -13.46
CA LEU A 66 -6.29 -3.21 -13.35
C LEU A 66 -5.46 -3.44 -12.09
N ILE A 67 -4.52 -2.54 -11.80
CA ILE A 67 -3.69 -2.58 -10.59
C ILE A 67 -4.57 -2.49 -9.33
N ILE A 68 -5.57 -1.62 -9.32
CA ILE A 68 -6.54 -1.51 -8.22
C ILE A 68 -7.31 -2.82 -8.02
N ILE A 69 -7.72 -3.49 -9.10
CA ILE A 69 -8.38 -4.80 -9.02
C ILE A 69 -7.46 -5.85 -8.40
N ILE A 70 -6.18 -5.88 -8.81
CA ILE A 70 -5.18 -6.79 -8.22
C ILE A 70 -5.05 -6.53 -6.72
N PHE A 71 -4.93 -5.27 -6.29
CA PHE A 71 -4.90 -4.92 -4.87
C PHE A 71 -6.19 -5.31 -4.14
N TYR A 72 -7.36 -5.17 -4.77
CA TYR A 72 -8.63 -5.59 -4.18
C TYR A 72 -8.62 -7.07 -3.82
N PHE A 73 -8.23 -7.93 -4.76
CA PHE A 73 -8.11 -9.36 -4.50
C PHE A 73 -7.00 -9.68 -3.50
N GLY A 74 -5.87 -8.96 -3.55
CA GLY A 74 -4.79 -9.10 -2.57
C GLY A 74 -5.23 -8.79 -1.15
N VAL A 75 -5.96 -7.68 -0.95
CA VAL A 75 -6.51 -7.30 0.37
C VAL A 75 -7.52 -8.34 0.85
N LYS A 76 -8.40 -8.82 -0.03
CA LYS A 76 -9.40 -9.84 0.31
C LYS A 76 -8.74 -11.19 0.66
N GLY A 77 -7.79 -11.64 -0.14
CA GLY A 77 -7.04 -12.88 0.09
C GLY A 77 -6.20 -12.82 1.36
N GLY A 78 -5.46 -11.72 1.56
CA GLY A 78 -4.68 -11.50 2.78
C GLY A 78 -5.56 -11.45 4.03
N ALA A 79 -6.70 -10.76 3.96
CA ALA A 79 -7.63 -10.69 5.08
C ALA A 79 -8.24 -12.06 5.41
N TRP A 80 -8.51 -12.90 4.40
CA TRP A 80 -8.96 -14.27 4.60
C TRP A 80 -7.89 -15.12 5.31
N LEU A 81 -6.62 -14.99 4.92
CA LEU A 81 -5.51 -15.66 5.59
C LEU A 81 -5.38 -15.24 7.06
N ILE A 82 -5.44 -13.94 7.35
CA ILE A 82 -5.37 -13.41 8.72
C ILE A 82 -6.56 -13.90 9.56
N ARG A 83 -7.77 -13.96 8.99
CA ARG A 83 -8.93 -14.53 9.70
C ARG A 83 -8.67 -15.98 10.10
N LYS A 84 -8.07 -16.77 9.21
CA LYS A 84 -7.81 -18.19 9.42
C LYS A 84 -6.64 -18.45 10.38
N ALA A 85 -5.54 -17.71 10.24
CA ALA A 85 -4.32 -17.89 11.02
C ALA A 85 -4.41 -17.20 12.40
N ASP A 86 -4.86 -15.95 12.41
CA ASP A 86 -4.74 -15.07 13.58
C ASP A 86 -6.07 -14.81 14.30
N LYS A 87 -7.18 -15.41 13.80
CA LYS A 87 -8.53 -15.33 14.38
C LYS A 87 -9.06 -13.89 14.52
N LEU A 88 -8.66 -13.00 13.61
CA LEU A 88 -9.03 -11.58 13.65
C LEU A 88 -10.18 -11.29 12.68
N GLU A 89 -11.43 -11.51 13.10
CA GLU A 89 -12.60 -11.51 12.19
C GLU A 89 -12.99 -10.11 11.67
N ASN A 90 -13.12 -9.14 12.57
CA ASN A 90 -13.78 -7.86 12.28
C ASN A 90 -12.85 -6.75 11.74
N LYS A 91 -11.52 -6.96 11.76
CA LYS A 91 -10.53 -5.93 11.42
C LYS A 91 -9.41 -6.39 10.49
N SER A 92 -9.49 -7.61 9.95
CA SER A 92 -8.43 -8.17 9.11
C SER A 92 -8.28 -7.42 7.79
N GLU A 93 -9.39 -7.03 7.15
CA GLU A 93 -9.34 -6.26 5.90
C GLU A 93 -8.72 -4.87 6.12
N GLU A 94 -9.13 -4.16 7.18
CA GLU A 94 -8.54 -2.87 7.52
C GLU A 94 -7.06 -2.97 7.89
N LEU A 95 -6.64 -4.05 8.56
CA LEU A 95 -5.24 -4.29 8.89
C LEU A 95 -4.37 -4.47 7.64
N VAL A 96 -4.80 -5.34 6.72
CA VAL A 96 -4.08 -5.56 5.45
C VAL A 96 -4.05 -4.28 4.64
N LEU A 97 -5.18 -3.60 4.50
CA LEU A 97 -5.28 -2.36 3.74
C LEU A 97 -4.40 -1.25 4.33
N THR A 98 -4.38 -1.10 5.65
CA THR A 98 -3.55 -0.08 6.31
C THR A 98 -2.06 -0.40 6.14
N THR A 99 -1.68 -1.66 6.30
CA THR A 99 -0.30 -2.10 6.07
C THR A 99 0.14 -1.83 4.64
N LEU A 100 -0.73 -2.14 3.68
CA LEU A 100 -0.50 -1.88 2.27
C LEU A 100 -0.31 -0.38 1.98
N VAL A 101 -1.16 0.47 2.54
CA VAL A 101 -1.04 1.94 2.44
C VAL A 101 0.28 2.43 3.02
N ILE A 102 0.74 1.89 4.15
CA ILE A 102 2.03 2.28 4.75
C ILE A 102 3.19 1.88 3.85
N VAL A 103 3.24 0.61 3.44
CA VAL A 103 4.32 0.07 2.60
C VAL A 103 4.39 0.83 1.27
N TYR A 104 3.25 0.99 0.61
CA TYR A 104 3.17 1.64 -0.68
C TYR A 104 3.37 3.17 -0.57
N GLY A 105 2.92 3.78 0.52
CA GLY A 105 3.19 5.18 0.82
C GLY A 105 4.68 5.47 0.99
N ILE A 106 5.41 4.60 1.69
CA ILE A 106 6.87 4.72 1.84
C ILE A 106 7.57 4.53 0.48
N LEU A 107 7.11 3.60 -0.35
CA LEU A 107 7.62 3.41 -1.70
C LEU A 107 7.48 4.69 -2.53
N VAL A 108 6.27 5.28 -2.57
CA VAL A 108 6.00 6.52 -3.31
C VAL A 108 6.82 7.70 -2.76
N LEU A 109 6.94 7.83 -1.43
CA LEU A 109 7.79 8.85 -0.81
C LEU A 109 9.26 8.68 -1.18
N TRP A 110 9.74 7.43 -1.25
CA TRP A 110 11.10 7.15 -1.71
C TRP A 110 11.27 7.51 -3.19
N LEU A 111 10.33 7.19 -4.07
CA LEU A 111 10.36 7.59 -5.48
C LEU A 111 10.45 9.11 -5.62
N ILE A 112 9.60 9.84 -4.88
CA ILE A 112 9.65 11.31 -4.83
C ILE A 112 11.02 11.79 -4.34
N SER A 113 11.58 11.15 -3.31
CA SER A 113 12.90 11.51 -2.75
C SER A 113 14.03 11.29 -3.76
N VAL A 114 14.01 10.18 -4.49
CA VAL A 114 15.02 9.86 -5.50
C VAL A 114 14.89 10.81 -6.70
N TYR A 115 13.68 11.02 -7.21
CA TYR A 115 13.47 11.79 -8.44
C TYR A 115 13.49 13.31 -8.23
N LEU A 116 12.88 13.84 -7.17
CA LEU A 116 12.82 15.30 -6.94
C LEU A 116 14.03 15.82 -6.14
N PHE A 117 14.51 15.05 -5.17
CA PHE A 117 15.57 15.50 -4.25
C PHE A 117 16.94 14.86 -4.55
N ASN A 118 17.05 14.10 -5.64
CA ASN A 118 18.26 13.39 -6.05
C ASN A 118 18.88 12.55 -4.91
N PHE A 119 18.03 11.95 -4.06
CA PHE A 119 18.46 11.22 -2.89
C PHE A 119 19.25 9.96 -3.30
N THR A 120 20.50 9.85 -2.85
CA THR A 120 21.47 8.87 -3.36
C THR A 120 21.63 7.62 -2.50
N LEU A 121 21.07 7.59 -1.30
CA LEU A 121 21.33 6.53 -0.30
C LEU A 121 20.88 5.14 -0.79
N ILE A 122 19.73 5.09 -1.46
CA ILE A 122 19.17 3.88 -2.05
C ILE A 122 18.71 4.26 -3.45
N LYS A 123 19.52 3.98 -4.47
CA LYS A 123 19.15 4.22 -5.88
C LYS A 123 18.45 3.04 -6.52
N ASN A 124 18.69 1.83 -6.01
CA ASN A 124 18.07 0.62 -6.53
C ASN A 124 16.90 0.21 -5.64
N HIS A 125 15.70 0.18 -6.23
CA HIS A 125 14.45 -0.18 -5.56
C HIS A 125 14.50 -1.58 -4.93
N TYR A 126 15.32 -2.51 -5.46
CA TYR A 126 15.47 -3.85 -4.88
C TYR A 126 15.98 -3.83 -3.43
N TYR A 127 16.82 -2.86 -3.05
CA TYR A 127 17.28 -2.72 -1.66
C TYR A 127 16.21 -2.16 -0.73
N LEU A 128 15.19 -1.50 -1.28
CA LEU A 128 14.06 -1.00 -0.52
C LEU A 128 13.07 -2.13 -0.18
N ILE A 129 12.99 -3.19 -0.99
CA ILE A 129 12.05 -4.30 -0.80
C ILE A 129 12.19 -4.96 0.59
N PRO A 130 13.39 -5.38 1.06
CA PRO A 130 13.53 -5.95 2.40
C PRO A 130 13.11 -5.00 3.51
N ILE A 131 13.42 -3.70 3.36
CA ILE A 131 13.07 -2.66 4.34
C ILE A 131 11.55 -2.51 4.43
N LEU A 132 10.87 -2.46 3.29
CA LEU A 132 9.41 -2.37 3.21
C LEU A 132 8.73 -3.60 3.81
N ILE A 133 9.27 -4.79 3.57
CA ILE A 133 8.77 -6.04 4.18
C ILE A 133 8.87 -5.96 5.71
N ILE A 134 10.03 -5.55 6.24
CA ILE A 134 10.24 -5.41 7.69
C ILE A 134 9.24 -4.42 8.29
N ILE A 135 9.06 -3.25 7.65
CA ILE A 135 8.12 -2.23 8.11
C ILE A 135 6.68 -2.76 8.09
N GLY A 136 6.28 -3.43 7.01
CA GLY A 136 4.95 -4.02 6.87
C GLY A 136 4.66 -5.07 7.95
N ILE A 137 5.61 -5.98 8.20
CA ILE A 137 5.49 -7.01 9.24
C ILE A 137 5.46 -6.39 10.63
N ALA A 138 6.38 -5.46 10.93
CA ALA A 138 6.47 -4.82 12.24
C ALA A 138 5.17 -4.06 12.58
N TYR A 139 4.64 -3.31 11.60
CA TYR A 139 3.36 -2.62 11.77
C TYR A 139 2.21 -3.61 11.96
N SER A 140 2.10 -4.62 11.08
CA SER A 140 1.03 -5.62 11.13
C SER A 140 0.99 -6.31 12.49
N TRP A 141 2.15 -6.76 12.97
CA TRP A 141 2.28 -7.45 14.24
C TRP A 141 1.90 -6.57 15.44
N TRP A 142 2.38 -5.33 15.45
CA TRP A 142 2.00 -4.36 16.49
C TRP A 142 0.50 -4.06 16.50
N ALA A 143 -0.07 -3.81 15.31
CA ALA A 143 -1.47 -3.48 15.14
C ALA A 143 -2.38 -4.66 15.52
N GLU A 144 -2.03 -5.87 15.10
CA GLU A 144 -2.73 -7.10 15.45
C GLU A 144 -2.77 -7.29 16.98
N LYS A 145 -1.63 -7.16 17.67
CA LYS A 145 -1.56 -7.27 19.13
C LYS A 145 -2.47 -6.24 19.82
N LYS A 146 -2.50 -5.01 19.32
CA LYS A 146 -3.37 -3.95 19.86
C LYS A 146 -4.85 -4.21 19.61
N LEU A 147 -5.19 -4.80 18.46
CA LEU A 147 -6.58 -5.16 18.11
C LEU A 147 -7.08 -6.35 18.95
N LYS A 148 -6.23 -7.35 19.21
CA LYS A 148 -6.57 -8.49 20.08
C LYS A 148 -6.78 -8.11 21.54
N ILE A 149 -6.07 -7.11 22.07
CA ILE A 149 -6.23 -6.65 23.46
C ILE A 149 -7.56 -5.89 23.67
N LYS A 150 -8.14 -5.33 22.61
CA LYS A 150 -9.37 -4.53 22.68
C LYS A 150 -10.66 -5.33 22.49
N ASN A 151 -10.56 -6.58 22.01
CA ASN A 151 -11.69 -7.51 21.88
C ASN A 151 -11.72 -8.45 23.10
#